data_AF-A0A8J4WQ12-F1
#
_entry.id   AF-A0A8J4WQ12-F1
#
_cell.length_a   1.000
_cell.length_b   1.000
_cell.length_c   1.000
_cell.angle_alpha   90.00
_cell.angle_beta   90.00
_cell.angle_gamma   90.00
#
_symmetry.space_group_name_H-M   'P 1'
#
loop_
_entity.id
_entity.type
_entity.pdbx_description
1 polymer ?
#
loop_
_entity_poly.entity_id
_entity_poly.type
_entity_poly.pdbx_seq_one_letter_code
_entity_poly.pdbx_strand_id
1 'polypeptide(L)'
;MRKVTHRLRDILLAYAAGIMTSASVYNLIPEALGQSNLFVLALGIMLGSMVLLVLEMKIPHVDLENPEKMPFKIEAKAFMIIAAITMHNLPEGLSNAPEGFLVALFLVNQNIGRFKALGIATLTGAVEIVTAMIGYTLSSLVSGLVPYGLAFAAGAMMFIVYKELIPESHGDGNARAATVSFLLGLITMIGLTELF
;
A
#
# COMPACT_ATOMS: atom_id res chain seq x y z
N MET A 1 28.17 -6.47 1.91
CA MET A 1 26.80 -6.19 1.42
C MET A 1 26.36 -4.87 2.03
N ARG A 2 26.04 -3.84 1.24
CA ARG A 2 25.57 -2.55 1.78
C ARG A 2 24.11 -2.73 2.20
N LYS A 3 23.86 -2.75 3.51
CA LYS A 3 22.51 -2.60 4.08
C LYS A 3 21.94 -1.28 3.55
N VAL A 4 20.66 -1.26 3.18
CA VAL A 4 19.96 0.01 2.89
C VAL A 4 20.10 0.85 4.15
N THR A 5 20.53 2.10 4.02
CA THR A 5 20.67 2.96 5.18
C THR A 5 19.28 3.25 5.74
N HIS A 6 19.14 3.24 7.07
CA HIS A 6 17.90 3.61 7.77
C HIS A 6 17.27 4.87 7.18
N ARG A 7 18.10 5.87 6.90
CA ARG A 7 17.68 7.11 6.22
C ARG A 7 17.06 6.92 4.84
N LEU A 8 17.59 6.04 3.99
CA LEU A 8 17.04 5.81 2.65
C LEU A 8 15.70 5.07 2.74
N ARG A 9 15.57 4.12 3.67
CA ARG A 9 14.30 3.44 3.94
C ARG A 9 13.21 4.43 4.35
N ASP A 10 13.51 5.29 5.32
CA ASP A 10 12.55 6.29 5.82
C ASP A 10 12.07 7.24 4.72
N ILE A 11 13.01 7.72 3.89
CA ILE A 11 12.74 8.56 2.72
C ILE A 11 11.79 7.85 1.74
N LEU A 12 12.06 6.58 1.42
CA LEU A 12 11.28 5.83 0.45
C LEU A 12 9.88 5.49 0.97
N LEU A 13 9.77 5.07 2.24
CA LEU A 13 8.48 4.81 2.89
C LEU A 13 7.62 6.07 2.99
N ALA A 14 8.22 7.21 3.33
CA ALA A 14 7.50 8.47 3.40
C ALA A 14 7.05 8.94 2.01
N TYR A 15 7.91 8.82 1.00
CA TYR A 15 7.56 9.13 -0.39
C TYR A 15 6.36 8.31 -0.88
N ALA A 16 6.36 7.02 -0.58
CA ALA A 16 5.25 6.14 -0.89
C ALA A 16 3.94 6.51 -0.19
N ALA A 17 4.02 6.81 1.12
CA ALA A 17 2.89 7.30 1.88
C ALA A 17 2.30 8.57 1.24
N GLY A 18 3.16 9.46 0.72
CA GLY A 18 2.74 10.65 -0.02
C GLY A 18 1.99 10.32 -1.31
N ILE A 19 2.51 9.39 -2.12
CA ILE A 19 1.85 8.91 -3.35
C ILE A 19 0.48 8.32 -3.03
N MET A 20 0.42 7.37 -2.09
CA MET A 20 -0.81 6.68 -1.71
C MET A 20 -1.86 7.66 -1.14
N THR A 21 -1.45 8.59 -0.27
CA THR A 21 -2.36 9.63 0.25
C THR A 21 -2.97 10.43 -0.89
N SER A 22 -2.15 10.85 -1.85
CA SER A 22 -2.60 11.64 -2.99
C SER A 22 -3.53 10.83 -3.91
N ALA A 23 -3.17 9.59 -4.25
CA ALA A 23 -4.01 8.70 -5.05
C ALA A 23 -5.39 8.50 -4.41
N SER A 24 -5.45 8.27 -3.10
CA SER A 24 -6.71 8.16 -2.36
C SER A 24 -7.55 9.44 -2.45
N VAL A 25 -6.95 10.60 -2.18
CA VAL A 25 -7.66 11.88 -2.06
C VAL A 25 -8.08 12.46 -3.40
N TYR A 26 -7.26 12.30 -4.45
CA TYR A 26 -7.48 12.94 -5.75
C TYR A 26 -8.08 12.01 -6.79
N ASN A 27 -7.92 10.68 -6.67
CA ASN A 27 -8.47 9.73 -7.64
C ASN A 27 -9.65 8.94 -7.06
N LEU A 28 -9.41 8.16 -6.01
CA LEU A 28 -10.41 7.18 -5.54
C LEU A 28 -11.62 7.83 -4.89
N ILE A 29 -11.41 8.80 -3.99
CA ILE A 29 -12.49 9.47 -3.27
C ILE A 29 -13.38 10.29 -4.22
N PRO A 30 -12.84 11.13 -5.12
CA PRO A 30 -13.65 11.89 -6.06
C PRO A 30 -14.39 10.98 -7.04
N GLU A 31 -13.76 9.93 -7.55
CA GLU A 31 -14.39 8.99 -8.48
C GLU A 31 -15.55 8.22 -7.81
N ALA A 32 -15.34 7.74 -6.57
CA ALA A 32 -16.39 7.09 -5.79
C ALA A 32 -17.57 8.04 -5.52
N LEU A 33 -17.31 9.32 -5.22
CA LEU A 33 -18.36 10.33 -5.03
C LEU A 33 -19.07 10.66 -6.35
N GLY A 34 -18.35 10.78 -7.45
CA GLY A 34 -18.90 11.09 -8.77
C GLY A 34 -19.85 10.01 -9.29
N GLN A 35 -19.57 8.74 -8.98
CA GLN A 35 -20.42 7.61 -9.35
C GLN A 35 -21.46 7.22 -8.29
N SER A 36 -21.41 7.79 -7.07
CA SER A 36 -22.34 7.46 -5.99
C SER A 36 -22.73 8.67 -5.13
N ASN A 37 -22.65 8.55 -3.81
CA ASN A 37 -23.01 9.59 -2.86
C ASN A 37 -22.12 9.52 -1.61
N LEU A 38 -22.22 10.57 -0.79
CA LEU A 38 -21.41 10.70 0.42
C LEU A 38 -21.63 9.54 1.42
N PHE A 39 -22.83 8.97 1.51
CA PHE A 39 -23.09 7.84 2.41
C PHE A 39 -22.36 6.59 1.96
N VAL A 40 -22.38 6.28 0.65
CA VAL A 40 -21.63 5.15 0.07
C VAL A 40 -20.14 5.34 0.29
N LEU A 41 -19.62 6.56 0.03
CA LEU A 41 -18.21 6.87 0.31
C LEU A 41 -17.87 6.64 1.78
N ALA A 42 -18.62 7.26 2.70
CA ALA A 42 -18.34 7.19 4.13
C ALA A 42 -18.38 5.74 4.65
N LEU A 43 -19.40 4.98 4.25
CA LEU A 43 -19.50 3.56 4.62
C LEU A 43 -18.37 2.74 4.01
N GLY A 44 -18.02 2.97 2.74
CA GLY A 44 -16.91 2.27 2.09
C GLY A 44 -15.58 2.54 2.79
N ILE A 45 -15.26 3.80 3.07
CA ILE A 45 -14.03 4.18 3.79
C ILE A 45 -13.98 3.54 5.18
N MET A 46 -15.09 3.62 5.93
CA MET A 46 -15.18 3.00 7.26
C MET A 46 -15.05 1.48 7.19
N LEU A 47 -15.68 0.84 6.21
CA LEU A 47 -15.63 -0.62 6.05
C LEU A 47 -14.23 -1.07 5.61
N GLY A 48 -13.58 -0.37 4.68
CA GLY A 48 -12.21 -0.64 4.25
C GLY A 48 -11.20 -0.54 5.39
N SER A 49 -11.23 0.57 6.12
CA SER A 49 -10.38 0.76 7.30
C SER A 49 -10.68 -0.25 8.41
N MET A 50 -11.97 -0.57 8.66
CA MET A 50 -12.35 -1.58 9.65
C MET A 50 -11.90 -2.98 9.27
N VAL A 51 -12.01 -3.37 7.99
CA VAL A 51 -11.56 -4.69 7.52
C VAL A 51 -10.06 -4.83 7.75
N LEU A 52 -9.26 -3.84 7.37
CA LEU A 52 -7.82 -3.88 7.64
C LEU A 52 -7.50 -3.86 9.13
N LEU A 53 -8.22 -3.07 9.93
CA LEU A 53 -8.07 -3.07 11.39
C LEU A 53 -8.35 -4.46 11.98
N VAL A 54 -9.42 -5.13 11.55
CA VAL A 54 -9.76 -6.48 12.00
C VAL A 54 -8.72 -7.49 11.54
N LEU A 55 -8.21 -7.37 10.32
CA LEU A 55 -7.14 -8.22 9.81
C LEU A 55 -5.86 -8.02 10.63
N GLU A 56 -5.45 -6.78 10.92
CA GLU A 56 -4.32 -6.46 11.79
C GLU A 56 -4.48 -7.06 13.19
N MET A 57 -5.67 -6.91 13.81
CA MET A 57 -5.94 -7.48 15.14
C MET A 57 -5.93 -9.01 15.15
N LYS A 58 -6.39 -9.65 14.07
CA LYS A 58 -6.46 -11.11 13.97
C LYS A 58 -5.15 -11.76 13.58
N ILE A 59 -4.28 -11.06 12.85
CA ILE A 59 -2.93 -11.54 12.56
C ILE A 59 -2.15 -11.42 13.88
N PRO A 60 -1.88 -12.54 14.59
CA PRO A 60 -1.16 -12.48 15.83
C PRO A 60 0.22 -11.93 15.52
N HIS A 61 0.66 -10.93 16.29
CA HIS A 61 2.06 -10.52 16.29
C HIS A 61 2.88 -11.75 16.70
N VAL A 62 3.40 -12.49 15.72
CA VAL A 62 4.18 -13.70 15.98
C VAL A 62 5.42 -13.24 16.75
N ASP A 63 5.52 -13.64 18.02
CA ASP A 63 6.70 -13.41 18.86
C ASP A 63 7.94 -13.90 18.11
N LEU A 64 8.82 -12.95 17.76
CA LEU A 64 10.05 -13.16 16.98
C LEU A 64 11.20 -13.73 17.84
N GLU A 65 10.91 -14.36 18.98
CA GLU A 65 11.96 -14.93 19.84
C GLU A 65 12.49 -16.29 19.37
N ASN A 66 11.88 -16.95 18.36
CA ASN A 66 12.39 -18.23 17.88
C ASN A 66 12.31 -18.43 16.34
N PRO A 67 13.33 -17.98 15.59
CA PRO A 67 13.31 -17.90 14.12
C PRO A 67 13.57 -19.23 13.37
N GLU A 68 13.43 -20.40 14.01
CA GLU A 68 13.76 -21.72 13.43
C GLU A 68 12.58 -22.51 12.84
N LYS A 69 11.33 -22.02 12.95
CA LYS A 69 10.14 -22.78 12.52
C LYS A 69 9.34 -22.18 11.35
N MET A 70 9.98 -21.44 10.44
CA MET A 70 9.34 -21.04 9.17
C MET A 70 10.22 -21.34 7.96
N PRO A 71 9.67 -22.00 6.90
CA PRO A 71 10.42 -22.27 5.66
C PRO A 71 10.70 -20.99 4.84
N PHE A 72 10.10 -19.86 5.23
CA PHE A 72 10.33 -18.54 4.65
C PHE A 72 10.38 -17.50 5.78
N LYS A 73 11.56 -16.92 6.07
CA LYS A 73 11.71 -15.78 7.00
C LYS A 73 11.20 -14.51 6.33
N ILE A 74 9.89 -14.31 6.31
CA ILE A 74 9.25 -13.04 6.00
C ILE A 74 8.74 -12.52 7.34
N GLU A 75 9.21 -11.35 7.81
CA GLU A 75 8.68 -10.74 9.03
C GLU A 75 7.16 -10.54 8.87
N ALA A 76 6.39 -10.79 9.94
CA ALA A 76 4.93 -10.63 9.94
C ALA A 76 4.51 -9.22 9.46
N LYS A 77 5.34 -8.21 9.72
CA LYS A 77 5.19 -6.83 9.24
C LYS A 77 5.29 -6.72 7.72
N ALA A 78 6.20 -7.46 7.08
CA ALA A 78 6.29 -7.56 5.63
C ALA A 78 5.05 -8.25 5.04
N PHE A 79 4.57 -9.29 5.72
CA PHE A 79 3.37 -10.00 5.29
C PHE A 79 2.12 -9.12 5.42
N MET A 80 2.00 -8.34 6.49
CA MET A 80 0.93 -7.37 6.68
C MET A 80 0.99 -6.28 5.60
N ILE A 81 2.16 -5.71 5.34
CA ILE A 81 2.35 -4.73 4.27
C ILE A 81 2.01 -5.35 2.91
N ILE A 82 2.49 -6.55 2.58
CA ILE A 82 2.21 -7.21 1.30
C ILE A 82 0.72 -7.58 1.16
N ALA A 83 0.09 -8.10 2.22
CA ALA A 83 -1.33 -8.46 2.22
C ALA A 83 -2.22 -7.21 2.15
N ALA A 84 -1.86 -6.15 2.88
CA ALA A 84 -2.55 -4.88 2.86
C ALA A 84 -2.38 -4.18 1.51
N ILE A 85 -1.19 -4.26 0.88
CA ILE A 85 -0.92 -3.83 -0.50
C ILE A 85 -1.78 -4.59 -1.50
N THR A 86 -1.76 -5.92 -1.43
CA THR A 86 -2.52 -6.79 -2.33
C THR A 86 -4.04 -6.58 -2.19
N MET A 87 -4.54 -6.32 -0.98
CA MET A 87 -5.98 -6.11 -0.76
C MET A 87 -6.49 -4.75 -1.24
N HIS A 88 -5.69 -3.69 -1.22
CA HIS A 88 -6.13 -2.38 -1.75
C HIS A 88 -5.90 -2.22 -3.25
N ASN A 89 -5.01 -3.02 -3.86
CA ASN A 89 -4.73 -2.96 -5.30
C ASN A 89 -5.79 -3.59 -6.21
N LEU A 90 -6.86 -4.17 -5.63
CA LEU A 90 -7.98 -4.77 -6.38
C LEU A 90 -8.72 -3.75 -7.28
N PRO A 91 -8.92 -2.50 -6.86
CA PRO A 91 -9.58 -1.48 -7.70
C PRO A 91 -8.64 -0.57 -8.50
N GLU A 92 -7.31 -0.55 -8.24
CA GLU A 92 -6.49 0.63 -8.53
C GLU A 92 -5.72 0.68 -9.86
N GLY A 93 -5.47 -0.44 -10.55
CA GLY A 93 -4.96 -0.44 -11.94
C GLY A 93 -3.69 0.39 -12.28
N LEU A 94 -2.60 -0.31 -12.62
CA LEU A 94 -1.39 0.15 -13.36
C LEU A 94 -0.43 1.18 -12.73
N SER A 95 -0.72 1.84 -11.60
CA SER A 95 0.22 2.79 -10.95
C SER A 95 1.16 2.15 -9.90
N ASN A 96 1.75 0.99 -10.20
CA ASN A 96 2.27 0.09 -9.14
C ASN A 96 3.81 0.06 -9.00
N ALA A 97 4.53 0.84 -9.81
CA ALA A 97 6.00 0.84 -9.80
C ALA A 97 6.61 1.32 -8.46
N PRO A 98 6.07 2.36 -7.78
CA PRO A 98 6.55 2.77 -6.46
C PRO A 98 6.31 1.69 -5.40
N GLU A 99 5.15 1.01 -5.42
CA GLU A 99 4.78 -0.02 -4.44
C GLU A 99 5.61 -1.29 -4.57
N GLY A 100 5.79 -1.81 -5.79
CA GLY A 100 6.65 -2.97 -6.04
C GLY A 100 8.11 -2.71 -5.61
N PHE A 101 8.60 -1.49 -5.79
CA PHE A 101 9.93 -1.10 -5.33
C PHE A 101 10.04 -1.11 -3.79
N LEU A 102 9.00 -0.69 -3.08
CA LEU A 102 8.99 -0.71 -1.60
C LEU A 102 8.92 -2.13 -1.06
N VAL A 103 8.12 -3.01 -1.66
CA VAL A 103 8.08 -4.43 -1.29
C VAL A 103 9.48 -5.03 -1.46
N ALA A 104 10.15 -4.77 -2.58
CA ALA A 104 11.53 -5.21 -2.79
C ALA A 104 12.49 -4.64 -1.73
N LEU A 105 12.39 -3.33 -1.43
CA LEU A 105 13.23 -2.67 -0.44
C LEU A 105 13.00 -3.21 0.97
N PHE A 106 11.76 -3.45 1.34
CA PHE A 106 11.38 -4.02 2.63
C PHE A 106 11.97 -5.42 2.78
N LEU A 107 11.78 -6.29 1.79
CA LEU A 107 12.31 -7.65 1.81
C LEU A 107 13.85 -7.66 1.88
N VAL A 108 14.54 -6.75 1.17
CA VAL A 108 16.00 -6.60 1.28
C VAL A 108 16.43 -6.18 2.69
N ASN A 109 15.65 -5.32 3.36
CA ASN A 109 15.89 -4.94 4.76
C ASN A 109 15.64 -6.10 5.75
N GLN A 110 14.82 -7.06 5.36
CA GLN A 110 14.56 -8.31 6.09
C GLN A 110 15.64 -9.39 5.88
N ASN A 111 16.84 -9.00 5.40
CA ASN A 111 17.92 -9.90 5.01
C ASN A 111 17.55 -10.92 3.91
N ILE A 112 16.50 -10.66 3.13
CA ILE A 112 16.19 -11.47 1.95
C ILE A 112 17.10 -11.02 0.80
N GLY A 113 17.69 -11.98 0.08
CA GLY A 113 18.61 -11.68 -1.02
C GLY A 113 17.94 -10.87 -2.13
N ARG A 114 18.64 -9.85 -2.66
CA ARG A 114 18.16 -8.92 -3.71
C ARG A 114 17.37 -9.54 -4.87
N PHE A 115 17.81 -10.70 -5.37
CA PHE A 115 17.12 -11.40 -6.47
C PHE A 115 15.84 -12.09 -6.02
N LYS A 116 15.78 -12.60 -4.78
CA LYS A 116 14.55 -13.15 -4.20
C LYS A 116 13.56 -12.04 -3.87
N ALA A 117 14.04 -10.92 -3.31
CA ALA A 117 13.22 -9.75 -3.03
C ALA A 117 12.62 -9.16 -4.32
N LEU A 118 13.41 -9.05 -5.39
CA LEU A 118 12.92 -8.64 -6.70
C LEU A 118 11.89 -9.63 -7.26
N GLY A 119 12.14 -10.94 -7.13
CA GLY A 119 11.19 -11.96 -7.57
C GLY A 119 9.86 -11.89 -6.83
N ILE A 120 9.86 -11.71 -5.51
CA ILE A 120 8.64 -11.53 -4.72
C ILE A 120 7.92 -10.24 -5.10
N ALA A 121 8.63 -9.12 -5.22
CA ALA A 121 8.04 -7.85 -5.65
C ALA A 121 7.44 -7.89 -7.07
N THR A 122 8.07 -8.67 -7.96
CA THR A 122 7.55 -8.89 -9.32
C THR A 122 6.33 -9.79 -9.29
N LEU A 123 6.31 -10.80 -8.41
CA LEU A 123 5.14 -11.65 -8.20
C LEU A 123 3.97 -10.87 -7.61
N THR A 124 4.20 -9.97 -6.64
CA THR A 124 3.14 -9.09 -6.12
C THR A 124 2.59 -8.18 -7.21
N GLY A 125 3.48 -7.56 -8.01
CA GLY A 125 3.05 -6.77 -9.17
C GLY A 125 2.30 -7.60 -10.23
N ALA A 126 2.68 -8.86 -10.44
CA ALA A 126 1.97 -9.75 -11.36
C ALA A 126 0.57 -10.12 -10.84
N VAL A 127 0.42 -10.34 -9.54
CA VAL A 127 -0.91 -10.54 -8.91
C VAL A 127 -1.78 -9.32 -9.17
N GLU A 128 -1.25 -8.11 -9.02
CA GLU A 128 -1.99 -6.87 -9.27
C GLU A 128 -2.46 -6.71 -10.71
N ILE A 129 -1.66 -7.10 -11.71
CA ILE A 129 -2.11 -7.10 -13.10
C ILE A 129 -3.30 -8.05 -13.28
N VAL A 130 -3.24 -9.24 -12.66
CA VAL A 130 -4.34 -10.21 -12.73
C VAL A 130 -5.58 -9.69 -12.02
N THR A 131 -5.46 -9.14 -10.80
CA THR A 131 -6.60 -8.54 -10.09
C THR A 131 -7.15 -7.32 -10.79
N ALA A 132 -6.31 -6.50 -11.44
CA ALA A 132 -6.76 -5.36 -12.25
C ALA A 132 -7.55 -5.81 -13.49
N MET A 133 -7.11 -6.86 -14.19
CA MET A 133 -7.87 -7.44 -15.31
C MET A 133 -9.23 -8.01 -14.85
N ILE A 134 -9.24 -8.71 -13.70
CA ILE A 134 -10.48 -9.19 -13.10
C ILE A 134 -11.37 -8.01 -12.69
N GLY A 135 -10.81 -6.97 -12.06
CA GLY A 135 -11.52 -5.76 -11.67
C GLY A 135 -12.13 -5.02 -12.86
N TYR A 136 -11.38 -4.88 -13.96
CA TYR A 136 -11.86 -4.28 -15.20
C TYR A 136 -13.02 -5.08 -15.83
N THR A 137 -12.89 -6.40 -15.89
CA THR A 137 -13.98 -7.24 -16.41
C THR A 137 -15.21 -7.22 -15.51
N LEU A 138 -15.02 -7.23 -14.18
CA LEU A 138 -16.11 -7.12 -13.22
C LEU A 138 -16.79 -5.74 -13.26
N SER A 139 -16.03 -4.66 -13.45
CA SER A 139 -16.58 -3.29 -13.56
C SER A 139 -17.46 -3.14 -14.81
N SER A 140 -17.09 -3.83 -15.90
CA SER A 140 -17.89 -3.87 -17.13
C SER A 140 -19.22 -4.63 -16.97
N LEU A 141 -19.31 -5.54 -15.99
CA LEU A 141 -20.50 -6.35 -15.71
C LEU A 141 -21.38 -5.75 -14.59
N VAL A 142 -20.78 -5.01 -13.66
CA VAL A 142 -21.48 -4.46 -12.49
C VAL A 142 -21.03 -3.04 -12.19
N SER A 143 -21.31 -2.11 -13.11
CA SER A 143 -20.98 -0.67 -12.96
C SER A 143 -21.51 -0.07 -11.66
N GLY A 144 -22.64 -0.56 -11.15
CA GLY A 144 -23.20 -0.14 -9.87
C GLY A 144 -22.35 -0.49 -8.63
N LEU A 145 -21.41 -1.44 -8.71
CA LEU A 145 -20.56 -1.83 -7.57
C LEU A 145 -19.22 -1.10 -7.52
N VAL A 146 -18.80 -0.48 -8.63
CA VAL A 146 -17.53 0.25 -8.76
C VAL A 146 -17.33 1.30 -7.64
N PRO A 147 -18.28 2.20 -7.35
CA PRO A 147 -18.09 3.22 -6.32
C PRO A 147 -17.88 2.63 -4.91
N TYR A 148 -18.47 1.47 -4.62
CA TYR A 148 -18.28 0.79 -3.34
C TYR A 148 -16.86 0.24 -3.22
N GLY A 149 -16.32 -0.33 -4.29
CA GLY A 149 -14.94 -0.81 -4.36
C GLY A 149 -13.93 0.31 -4.20
N LEU A 150 -14.13 1.43 -4.90
CA LEU A 150 -13.26 2.62 -4.81
C LEU A 150 -13.28 3.24 -3.41
N ALA A 151 -14.46 3.39 -2.81
CA ALA A 151 -14.58 3.91 -1.44
C ALA A 151 -13.92 2.97 -0.41
N PHE A 152 -14.05 1.66 -0.60
CA PHE A 152 -13.38 0.65 0.23
C PHE A 152 -11.85 0.75 0.11
N ALA A 153 -11.30 0.82 -1.11
CA ALA A 153 -9.87 0.94 -1.34
C ALA A 153 -9.29 2.23 -0.75
N ALA A 154 -9.97 3.36 -0.94
CA ALA A 154 -9.55 4.63 -0.33
C ALA A 154 -9.45 4.53 1.21
N GLY A 155 -10.40 3.86 1.86
CA GLY A 155 -10.35 3.63 3.31
C GLY A 155 -9.22 2.71 3.75
N ALA A 156 -9.00 1.63 3.01
CA ALA A 156 -7.91 0.68 3.25
C ALA A 156 -6.53 1.35 3.07
N MET A 157 -6.34 2.10 1.99
CA MET A 157 -5.09 2.81 1.69
C MET A 157 -4.78 3.87 2.75
N MET A 158 -5.77 4.68 3.14
CA MET A 158 -5.60 5.68 4.21
C MET A 158 -5.27 5.03 5.56
N PHE A 159 -5.83 3.86 5.86
CA PHE A 159 -5.48 3.10 7.07
C PHE A 159 -4.01 2.71 7.08
N ILE A 160 -3.51 2.11 5.99
CA ILE A 160 -2.09 1.68 5.86
C ILE A 160 -1.14 2.87 5.99
N VAL A 161 -1.44 3.96 5.27
CA VAL A 161 -0.63 5.18 5.31
C VAL A 161 -0.49 5.69 6.75
N TYR A 162 -1.60 5.81 7.46
CA TYR A 162 -1.63 6.41 8.79
C TYR A 162 -1.05 5.50 9.87
N LYS A 163 -1.37 4.20 9.81
CA LYS A 163 -1.02 3.23 10.84
C LYS A 163 0.39 2.66 10.67
N GLU A 164 0.87 2.52 9.43
CA GLU A 164 2.11 1.83 9.13
C GLU A 164 3.17 2.76 8.53
N LEU A 165 2.92 3.34 7.35
CA LEU A 165 3.96 4.01 6.57
C LEU A 165 4.48 5.30 7.20
N ILE A 166 3.58 6.15 7.72
CA ILE A 166 3.96 7.39 8.40
C ILE A 166 4.74 7.08 9.69
N PRO A 167 4.26 6.22 10.61
CA PRO A 167 5.00 5.86 11.81
C PRO A 167 6.36 5.22 11.52
N GLU A 168 6.43 4.26 10.58
CA GLU A 168 7.67 3.57 10.25
C GLU A 168 8.71 4.52 9.65
N SER A 169 8.30 5.41 8.75
CA SER A 169 9.21 6.39 8.13
C SER A 169 9.76 7.44 9.12
N HIS A 170 9.09 7.67 10.25
CA HIS A 170 9.52 8.63 11.27
C HIS A 170 10.22 7.97 12.47
N GLY A 171 10.37 6.64 12.45
CA GLY A 171 10.88 5.85 13.58
C GLY A 171 12.38 5.96 13.84
N ASP A 172 13.23 6.18 12.82
CA ASP A 172 14.69 6.12 12.98
C ASP A 172 15.38 7.49 13.12
N GLY A 173 14.65 8.54 13.48
CA GLY A 173 15.21 9.88 13.70
C GLY A 173 15.48 10.70 12.43
N ASN A 174 15.09 10.20 11.24
CA ASN A 174 15.19 10.94 9.97
C ASN A 174 13.90 11.72 9.62
N ALA A 175 13.08 12.07 10.61
CA ALA A 175 11.76 12.67 10.44
C ALA A 175 11.74 13.83 9.44
N ARG A 176 12.70 14.78 9.50
CA ARG A 176 12.74 15.91 8.54
C ARG A 176 12.89 15.47 7.09
N ALA A 177 13.75 14.47 6.84
CA ALA A 177 13.95 13.95 5.49
C ALA A 177 12.72 13.16 5.02
N ALA A 178 12.13 12.35 5.92
CA ALA A 178 10.88 11.65 5.67
C ALA A 178 9.74 12.62 5.32
N THR A 179 9.53 13.69 6.09
CA THR A 179 8.50 14.69 5.81
C THR A 179 8.66 15.35 4.44
N VAL A 180 9.89 15.74 4.07
CA VAL A 180 10.14 16.31 2.73
C VAL A 180 9.85 15.28 1.64
N SER A 181 10.27 14.03 1.82
CA SER A 181 9.96 12.95 0.89
C SER A 181 8.47 12.66 0.76
N PHE A 182 7.71 12.69 1.85
CA PHE A 182 6.26 12.57 1.82
C PHE A 182 5.62 13.66 0.98
N LEU A 183 6.01 14.92 1.19
CA LEU A 183 5.51 16.05 0.41
C LEU A 183 5.87 15.92 -1.07
N LEU A 184 7.09 15.48 -1.38
CA LEU A 184 7.51 15.22 -2.76
C LEU A 184 6.66 14.12 -3.40
N GLY A 185 6.41 13.01 -2.70
CA GLY A 185 5.56 11.93 -3.20
C GLY A 185 4.12 12.38 -3.47
N LEU A 186 3.57 13.19 -2.57
CA LEU A 186 2.24 13.79 -2.74
C LEU A 186 2.19 14.67 -3.99
N ILE A 187 3.14 15.59 -4.16
CA ILE A 187 3.23 16.47 -5.34
C ILE A 187 3.46 15.66 -6.61
N THR A 188 4.33 14.64 -6.58
CA THR A 188 4.56 13.79 -7.74
C THR A 188 3.28 13.10 -8.18
N MET A 189 2.50 12.55 -7.26
CA MET A 189 1.25 11.87 -7.61
C MET A 189 0.16 12.85 -8.09
N ILE A 190 0.06 14.04 -7.50
CA ILE A 190 -0.84 15.09 -8.05
C ILE A 190 -0.41 15.42 -9.48
N GLY A 191 0.88 15.65 -9.70
CA GLY A 191 1.41 15.94 -11.04
C GLY A 191 1.12 14.82 -12.04
N LEU A 192 1.24 13.55 -11.63
CA LEU A 192 0.89 12.41 -12.47
C LEU A 192 -0.61 12.36 -12.78
N THR A 193 -1.46 12.69 -11.81
CA THR A 193 -2.93 12.72 -11.97
C THR A 193 -3.39 13.80 -12.95
N GLU A 194 -2.68 14.94 -13.03
CA GLU A 194 -3.00 16.01 -13.98
C GLU A 194 -2.42 15.78 -15.39
N LEU A 195 -1.42 14.91 -15.50
CA LEU A 195 -0.74 14.62 -16.77
C LEU A 195 -1.38 13.47 -17.57
N PHE A 196 -2.22 12.64 -16.94
CA PHE A 196 -2.84 11.45 -17.52
C PHE A 196 -4.32 11.39 -17.17
#